data_AF-A0A399ULQ4-F1
#
_entry.id   AF-A0A399ULQ4-F1
#
_cell.length_a   1.000
_cell.length_b   1.000
_cell.length_c   1.000
_cell.angle_alpha   90.00
_cell.angle_beta   90.00
_cell.angle_gamma   90.00
#
_symmetry.space_group_name_H-M   'P 1'
#
loop_
_entity.id
_entity.type
_entity.pdbx_description
1 polymer ?
#
loop_
_entity_poly.entity_id
_entity_poly.type
_entity_poly.pdbx_seq_one_letter_code
_entity_poly.pdbx_strand_id
1 'polypeptide(L)'
;MANEDRFKQIVVTTIAKRAANRCSNPDCRAITSGPGVAPMATVNVGEAAHIYGANLGSARYAPDMTSANRSAITNAIWLCGNCHKLVDDDEQRFPAGLLFEWQREHERVIAEHVGKAGAELRRRYEDRHLEEFGKLSYLAERIILEKGSLWEYRLTSEVLRFEMAPIARRWGALKRGLYVKPSQRIGKEDFYPWIQARLHEVRAIVNACNGLMNDEFARAWGASGVPGSDRDIVDSCRLYAGVCQSIISWEEDIRFTSVHHIFRNLQDHFTGVAGVLLEEALKVPEFLSDTLSQEGLTGTHTLSLTLSLPDGWGDEAERLMEKSVADFAADLEG
;
A
#
# COMPACT_ATOMS: atom_id res chain seq x y z
N MET A 1 -44.97 39.23 -22.93
CA MET A 1 -44.88 37.80 -22.61
C MET A 1 -43.58 37.13 -23.08
N ALA A 2 -42.97 37.49 -24.23
CA ALA A 2 -41.75 36.83 -24.74
C ALA A 2 -40.44 37.02 -23.93
N ASN A 3 -40.45 37.77 -22.81
CA ASN A 3 -39.22 38.16 -22.10
C ASN A 3 -39.14 37.67 -20.64
N GLU A 4 -40.19 37.04 -20.12
CA GLU A 4 -40.24 36.60 -18.71
C GLU A 4 -39.45 35.29 -18.48
N ASP A 5 -39.42 34.40 -19.46
CA ASP A 5 -38.83 33.06 -19.33
C ASP A 5 -37.36 32.98 -19.80
N ARG A 6 -36.74 34.13 -20.13
CA ARG A 6 -35.31 34.20 -20.48
C ARG A 6 -34.44 34.08 -19.25
N PHE A 7 -33.31 33.39 -19.38
CA PHE A 7 -32.31 33.34 -18.32
C PHE A 7 -31.76 34.75 -18.04
N LYS A 8 -31.81 35.15 -16.76
CA LYS A 8 -31.15 36.37 -16.29
C LYS A 8 -29.64 36.24 -16.50
N GLN A 9 -28.95 37.36 -16.69
CA GLN A 9 -27.50 37.38 -16.93
C GLN A 9 -26.70 36.60 -15.87
N ILE A 10 -27.13 36.63 -14.61
CA ILE A 10 -26.49 35.87 -13.53
C ILE A 10 -26.59 34.35 -13.73
N VAL A 11 -27.69 33.85 -14.28
CA VAL A 11 -27.87 32.43 -14.61
C VAL A 11 -26.93 32.05 -15.74
N VAL A 12 -26.90 32.85 -16.81
CA VAL A 12 -26.02 32.65 -17.98
C VAL A 12 -24.55 32.61 -17.56
N THR A 13 -24.09 33.61 -16.79
CA THR A 13 -22.70 33.65 -16.31
C THR A 13 -22.37 32.49 -15.36
N THR A 14 -23.31 32.10 -14.50
CA THR A 14 -23.10 30.99 -13.56
C THR A 14 -23.01 29.65 -14.30
N ILE A 15 -23.93 29.35 -15.23
CA ILE A 15 -23.90 28.08 -15.96
C ILE A 15 -22.66 27.97 -16.87
N ALA A 16 -22.24 29.07 -17.49
CA ALA A 16 -20.99 29.13 -18.26
C ALA A 16 -19.77 28.79 -17.39
N LYS A 17 -19.68 29.34 -16.17
CA LYS A 17 -18.59 29.04 -15.23
C LYS A 17 -18.65 27.61 -14.71
N ARG A 18 -19.84 27.07 -14.40
CA ARG A 18 -20.03 25.68 -13.98
C ARG A 18 -19.57 24.68 -15.04
N ALA A 19 -19.78 25.02 -16.31
CA ALA A 19 -19.29 24.27 -17.46
C ALA A 19 -17.83 24.59 -17.84
N ALA A 20 -17.10 25.37 -17.02
CA ALA A 20 -15.75 25.87 -17.31
C ALA A 20 -15.61 26.52 -18.71
N ASN A 21 -16.67 27.20 -19.19
CA ASN A 21 -16.79 27.73 -20.55
C ASN A 21 -16.51 26.67 -21.63
N ARG A 22 -17.04 25.46 -21.46
CA ARG A 22 -16.95 24.36 -22.42
C ARG A 22 -18.33 23.80 -22.73
N CYS A 23 -18.54 23.40 -23.97
CA CYS A 23 -19.80 22.80 -24.38
C CYS A 23 -20.09 21.51 -23.58
N SER A 24 -21.30 21.41 -23.04
CA SER A 24 -21.74 20.25 -22.25
C SER A 24 -22.10 19.01 -23.08
N ASN A 25 -22.20 19.13 -24.41
CA ASN A 25 -22.33 17.97 -25.28
C ASN A 25 -21.09 17.06 -25.14
N PRO A 26 -21.26 15.78 -24.75
CA PRO A 26 -20.15 14.84 -24.53
C PRO A 26 -19.27 14.63 -25.75
N ASP A 27 -19.84 14.71 -26.95
CA ASP A 27 -19.12 14.50 -28.22
C ASP A 27 -18.42 15.76 -28.73
N CYS A 28 -18.69 16.93 -28.13
CA CYS A 28 -18.14 18.22 -28.57
C CYS A 28 -17.06 18.74 -27.62
N ARG A 29 -17.40 19.03 -26.36
CA ARG A 29 -16.50 19.59 -25.33
C ARG A 29 -15.70 20.86 -25.73
N ALA A 30 -16.11 21.53 -26.81
CA ALA A 30 -15.42 22.69 -27.35
C ALA A 30 -15.29 23.83 -26.33
N ILE A 31 -14.16 24.52 -26.31
CA ILE A 31 -13.97 25.75 -25.54
C ILE A 31 -14.84 26.83 -26.18
N THR A 32 -15.66 27.50 -25.38
CA THR A 32 -16.63 28.49 -25.87
C THR A 32 -16.22 29.93 -25.62
N SER A 33 -15.17 30.16 -24.82
CA SER A 33 -14.70 31.51 -24.49
C SER A 33 -13.21 31.63 -24.75
N GLY A 34 -12.78 32.75 -25.35
CA GLY A 34 -11.40 33.00 -25.72
C GLY A 34 -11.05 34.50 -25.80
N PRO A 35 -9.78 34.84 -26.10
CA PRO A 35 -9.34 36.22 -26.21
C PRO A 35 -9.91 36.91 -27.46
N GLY A 36 -10.26 38.20 -27.34
CA GLY A 36 -10.53 39.09 -28.46
C GLY A 36 -9.29 39.87 -28.89
N VAL A 37 -9.41 40.66 -29.97
CA VAL A 37 -8.28 41.44 -30.52
C VAL A 37 -7.81 42.55 -29.57
N ALA A 38 -8.74 43.21 -28.87
CA ALA A 38 -8.39 44.23 -27.89
C ALA A 38 -8.05 43.59 -26.52
N PRO A 39 -7.15 44.19 -25.71
CA PRO A 39 -6.70 43.60 -24.45
C PRO A 39 -7.80 43.26 -23.43
N MET A 40 -8.91 44.00 -23.45
CA MET A 40 -10.08 43.79 -22.58
C MET A 40 -11.26 43.10 -23.29
N ALA A 41 -11.11 42.71 -24.55
CA ALA A 41 -12.16 42.05 -25.32
C ALA A 41 -12.08 40.52 -25.18
N THR A 42 -13.23 39.88 -25.16
CA THR A 42 -13.36 38.42 -25.18
C THR A 42 -14.25 37.98 -26.35
N VAL A 43 -14.02 36.77 -26.83
CA VAL A 43 -14.90 36.07 -27.77
C VAL A 43 -15.68 35.04 -26.98
N ASN A 44 -17.00 34.98 -27.18
CA ASN A 44 -17.85 33.95 -26.61
C ASN A 44 -18.74 33.37 -27.72
N VAL A 45 -18.69 32.05 -27.89
CA VAL A 45 -19.52 31.27 -28.82
C VAL A 45 -20.41 30.26 -28.08
N GLY A 46 -20.52 30.40 -26.75
CA GLY A 46 -21.31 29.58 -25.86
C GLY A 46 -22.59 30.29 -25.42
N GLU A 47 -23.64 29.50 -25.24
CA GLU A 47 -24.99 29.95 -24.99
C GLU A 47 -25.63 29.09 -23.88
N ALA A 48 -26.48 29.72 -23.07
CA ALA A 48 -27.30 29.02 -22.08
C ALA A 48 -28.58 28.55 -22.79
N ALA A 49 -28.64 27.25 -23.09
CA ALA A 49 -29.76 26.59 -23.74
C ALA A 49 -30.79 26.12 -22.72
N HIS A 50 -32.07 26.18 -23.09
CA HIS A 50 -33.17 25.64 -22.29
C HIS A 50 -33.30 24.13 -22.50
N ILE A 51 -33.32 23.37 -21.40
CA ILE A 51 -33.59 21.93 -21.46
C ILE A 51 -35.08 21.69 -21.77
N TYR A 52 -35.99 22.29 -21.00
CA TYR A 52 -37.38 22.49 -21.41
C TYR A 52 -37.57 23.89 -21.97
N GLY A 53 -38.12 23.98 -23.17
CA GLY A 53 -38.25 25.22 -23.93
C GLY A 53 -38.97 26.35 -23.17
N ALA A 54 -38.53 27.59 -23.42
CA ALA A 54 -39.03 28.78 -22.72
C ALA A 54 -40.44 29.18 -23.13
N ASN A 55 -40.84 28.96 -24.39
CA ASN A 55 -42.08 29.51 -24.96
C ASN A 55 -42.91 28.44 -25.65
N LEU A 56 -44.22 28.66 -25.76
CA LEU A 56 -45.08 27.79 -26.56
C LEU A 56 -44.54 27.68 -28.00
N GLY A 57 -44.38 26.45 -28.48
CA GLY A 57 -43.81 26.16 -29.81
C GLY A 57 -42.28 26.06 -29.86
N SER A 58 -41.58 26.27 -28.73
CA SER A 58 -40.14 25.94 -28.62
C SER A 58 -39.91 24.46 -28.35
N ALA A 59 -38.72 23.97 -28.72
CA ALA A 59 -38.31 22.59 -28.52
C ALA A 59 -38.50 22.16 -27.05
N ARG A 60 -39.11 20.99 -26.85
CA ARG A 60 -39.37 20.39 -25.53
C ARG A 60 -40.18 21.32 -24.61
N TYR A 61 -41.07 22.16 -25.13
CA TYR A 61 -41.91 23.00 -24.27
C TYR A 61 -42.89 22.16 -23.42
N ALA A 62 -42.86 22.34 -22.10
CA ALA A 62 -43.77 21.68 -21.16
C ALA A 62 -44.87 22.66 -20.69
N PRO A 63 -46.15 22.50 -21.07
CA PRO A 63 -47.19 23.50 -20.83
C PRO A 63 -47.51 23.71 -19.34
N ASP A 64 -47.32 22.68 -18.52
CA ASP A 64 -47.56 22.66 -17.07
C ASP A 64 -46.40 23.25 -16.25
N MET A 65 -45.25 23.53 -16.87
CA MET A 65 -44.09 24.11 -16.19
C MET A 65 -44.30 25.59 -15.86
N THR A 66 -43.94 26.03 -14.66
CA THR A 66 -44.05 27.44 -14.28
C THR A 66 -42.96 28.29 -14.93
N SER A 67 -43.22 29.58 -15.12
CA SER A 67 -42.22 30.57 -15.61
C SER A 67 -40.95 30.59 -14.75
N ALA A 68 -41.10 30.49 -13.43
CA ALA A 68 -39.99 30.42 -12.49
C ALA A 68 -39.10 29.18 -12.74
N ASN A 69 -39.71 28.03 -13.02
CA ASN A 69 -38.97 26.81 -13.35
C ASN A 69 -38.30 26.90 -14.73
N ARG A 70 -38.97 27.48 -15.74
CA ARG A 70 -38.40 27.63 -17.09
C ARG A 70 -37.12 28.46 -17.09
N SER A 71 -37.10 29.53 -16.29
CA SER A 71 -35.97 30.45 -16.15
C SER A 71 -34.96 30.05 -15.05
N ALA A 72 -35.17 28.92 -14.37
CA ALA A 72 -34.26 28.43 -13.33
C ALA A 72 -32.98 27.84 -13.92
N ILE A 73 -31.85 28.00 -13.20
CA ILE A 73 -30.57 27.40 -13.62
C ILE A 73 -30.63 25.87 -13.74
N THR A 74 -31.53 25.23 -12.98
CA THR A 74 -31.76 23.79 -13.06
C THR A 74 -32.31 23.35 -14.41
N ASN A 75 -32.89 24.26 -15.20
CA ASN A 75 -33.38 24.03 -16.56
C ASN A 75 -32.38 24.49 -17.65
N ALA A 76 -31.16 24.89 -17.28
CA ALA A 76 -30.17 25.47 -18.20
C ALA A 76 -29.01 24.51 -18.48
N ILE A 77 -28.57 24.40 -19.72
CA ILE A 77 -27.33 23.70 -20.11
C ILE A 77 -26.45 24.63 -20.94
N TRP A 78 -25.13 24.57 -20.76
CA TRP A 78 -24.18 25.40 -21.52
C TRP A 78 -23.72 24.68 -22.79
N LEU A 79 -24.01 25.24 -23.96
CA LEU A 79 -23.65 24.64 -25.26
C LEU A 79 -22.93 25.66 -26.15
N CYS A 80 -22.11 25.20 -27.09
CA CYS A 80 -21.68 26.09 -28.18
C CYS A 80 -22.87 26.35 -29.12
N GLY A 81 -22.86 27.47 -29.86
CA GLY A 81 -23.97 27.83 -30.76
C GLY A 81 -24.37 26.71 -31.75
N ASN A 82 -23.39 25.93 -32.25
CA ASN A 82 -23.67 24.78 -33.12
C ASN A 82 -24.44 23.67 -32.40
N CYS A 83 -24.03 23.30 -31.19
CA CYS A 83 -24.71 22.27 -30.42
C CYS A 83 -26.07 22.77 -29.89
N HIS A 84 -26.18 24.05 -29.54
CA HIS A 84 -27.44 24.64 -29.13
C HIS A 84 -28.47 24.56 -30.26
N LYS A 85 -28.10 24.99 -31.47
CA LYS A 85 -28.97 24.86 -32.64
C LYS A 85 -29.33 23.41 -32.94
N LEU A 86 -28.37 22.50 -32.86
CA LEU A 86 -28.59 21.08 -33.12
C LEU A 86 -29.65 20.46 -32.19
N VAL A 87 -29.60 20.78 -30.89
CA VAL A 87 -30.56 20.21 -29.94
C VAL A 87 -31.94 20.83 -30.08
N ASP A 88 -32.05 22.08 -30.53
CA ASP A 88 -33.33 22.74 -30.75
C ASP A 88 -34.01 22.33 -32.07
N ASP A 89 -33.22 22.08 -33.12
CA ASP A 89 -33.74 21.67 -34.43
C ASP A 89 -34.24 20.20 -34.44
N ASP A 90 -33.78 19.34 -33.52
CA ASP A 90 -34.13 17.91 -33.44
C ASP A 90 -34.47 17.46 -32.01
N GLU A 91 -35.61 17.92 -31.49
CA GLU A 91 -36.05 17.60 -30.12
C GLU A 91 -36.33 16.10 -29.88
N GLN A 92 -36.61 15.33 -30.95
CA GLN A 92 -36.87 13.89 -30.85
C GLN A 92 -35.56 13.13 -30.58
N ARG A 93 -34.48 13.51 -31.27
CA ARG A 93 -33.15 12.95 -31.03
C ARG A 93 -32.52 13.45 -29.72
N PHE A 94 -32.85 14.67 -29.31
CA PHE A 94 -32.33 15.30 -28.10
C PHE A 94 -33.45 15.62 -27.09
N PRO A 95 -34.05 14.60 -26.48
CA PRO A 95 -35.11 14.80 -25.49
C PRO A 95 -34.57 15.44 -24.20
N ALA A 96 -35.44 16.09 -23.43
CA ALA A 96 -35.06 16.80 -22.21
C ALA A 96 -34.28 15.93 -21.22
N GLY A 97 -34.68 14.66 -21.05
CA GLY A 97 -33.99 13.69 -20.20
C GLY A 97 -32.51 13.52 -20.55
N LEU A 98 -32.17 13.45 -21.84
CA LEU A 98 -30.79 13.33 -22.30
C LEU A 98 -29.98 14.60 -21.99
N LEU A 99 -30.58 15.78 -22.16
CA LEU A 99 -29.89 17.04 -21.86
C LEU A 99 -29.62 17.21 -20.36
N PHE A 100 -30.51 16.73 -19.47
CA PHE A 100 -30.21 16.66 -18.04
C PHE A 100 -29.03 15.75 -17.74
N GLU A 101 -28.94 14.60 -18.41
CA GLU A 101 -27.80 13.69 -18.27
C GLU A 101 -26.49 14.36 -18.74
N TRP A 102 -26.52 15.07 -19.88
CA TRP A 102 -25.36 15.80 -20.37
C TRP A 102 -24.88 16.89 -19.41
N GLN A 103 -25.81 17.70 -18.88
CA GLN A 103 -25.50 18.73 -17.89
C GLN A 103 -24.82 18.11 -16.66
N ARG A 104 -25.43 17.06 -16.08
CA ARG A 104 -24.93 16.40 -14.87
C ARG A 104 -23.54 15.78 -15.07
N GLU A 105 -23.37 15.02 -16.15
CA GLU A 105 -22.08 14.37 -16.44
C GLU A 105 -20.99 15.39 -16.76
N HIS A 106 -21.33 16.46 -17.47
CA HIS A 106 -20.36 17.52 -17.76
C HIS A 106 -19.86 18.18 -16.46
N GLU A 107 -20.75 18.54 -15.55
CA GLU A 107 -20.38 19.15 -14.27
C GLU A 107 -19.52 18.21 -13.40
N ARG A 108 -19.82 16.90 -13.39
CA ARG A 108 -18.99 15.89 -12.72
C ARG A 108 -17.56 15.90 -13.26
N VAL A 109 -17.41 15.85 -14.59
CA VAL A 109 -16.10 15.89 -15.24
C VAL A 109 -15.36 17.19 -14.94
N ILE A 110 -16.02 18.34 -15.01
CA ILE A 110 -15.36 19.62 -14.71
C ILE A 110 -14.88 19.65 -13.24
N ALA A 111 -15.70 19.21 -12.29
CA ALA A 111 -15.31 19.12 -10.88
C ALA A 111 -14.05 18.25 -10.66
N GLU A 112 -13.86 17.21 -11.48
CA GLU A 112 -12.65 16.39 -11.42
C GLU A 112 -11.40 17.12 -11.90
N HIS A 113 -11.53 18.07 -12.82
CA HIS A 113 -10.40 18.75 -13.48
C HIS A 113 -10.00 20.09 -12.83
N VAL A 114 -10.91 20.74 -12.10
CA VAL A 114 -10.63 22.03 -11.45
C VAL A 114 -9.44 21.91 -10.50
N GLY A 115 -8.35 22.64 -10.80
CA GLY A 115 -7.16 22.74 -9.95
C GLY A 115 -6.16 21.57 -10.01
N LYS A 116 -6.29 20.60 -10.93
CA LYS A 116 -5.57 19.31 -10.84
C LYS A 116 -4.46 19.02 -11.86
N ALA A 117 -4.13 19.92 -12.80
CA ALA A 117 -3.11 19.64 -13.83
C ALA A 117 -1.72 19.24 -13.25
N GLY A 118 -1.32 19.83 -12.12
CA GLY A 118 -0.10 19.42 -11.40
C GLY A 118 -0.26 18.17 -10.53
N ALA A 119 -1.49 17.84 -10.12
CA ALA A 119 -1.77 16.68 -9.27
C ALA A 119 -1.67 15.37 -10.05
N GLU A 120 -2.06 15.36 -11.32
CA GLU A 120 -1.98 14.16 -12.17
C GLU A 120 -0.53 13.79 -12.53
N LEU A 121 0.33 14.79 -12.76
CA LEU A 121 1.77 14.55 -12.96
C LEU A 121 2.44 14.02 -11.69
N ARG A 122 2.12 14.59 -10.52
CA ARG A 122 2.62 14.09 -9.23
C ARG A 122 2.16 12.66 -8.98
N ARG A 123 0.88 12.36 -9.16
CA ARG A 123 0.34 11.00 -9.00
C ARG A 123 1.08 9.98 -9.87
N ARG A 124 1.29 10.27 -11.16
CA ARG A 124 2.04 9.36 -12.06
C ARG A 124 3.51 9.19 -11.68
N TYR A 125 4.11 10.15 -10.99
CA TYR A 125 5.46 9.99 -10.46
C TYR A 125 5.43 9.12 -9.20
N GLU A 126 4.52 9.41 -8.28
CA GLU A 126 4.31 8.66 -7.02
C GLU A 126 3.99 7.19 -7.30
N ASP A 127 3.08 6.90 -8.24
CA ASP A 127 2.72 5.54 -8.66
C ASP A 127 3.94 4.77 -9.17
N ARG A 128 4.74 5.38 -10.06
CA ARG A 128 5.95 4.75 -10.60
C ARG A 128 7.02 4.52 -9.54
N HIS A 129 7.19 5.44 -8.60
CA HIS A 129 8.11 5.26 -7.46
C HIS A 129 7.66 4.09 -6.60
N LEU A 130 6.37 3.98 -6.28
CA LEU A 130 5.82 2.88 -5.49
C LEU A 130 5.93 1.51 -6.19
N GLU A 131 5.78 1.46 -7.51
CA GLU A 131 5.92 0.23 -8.31
C GLU A 131 7.28 -0.45 -8.10
N GLU A 132 8.36 0.31 -7.88
CA GLU A 132 9.71 -0.23 -7.67
C GLU A 132 9.81 -1.12 -6.42
N PHE A 133 8.96 -0.87 -5.43
CA PHE A 133 8.96 -1.64 -4.19
C PHE A 133 8.12 -2.92 -4.30
N GLY A 134 7.28 -3.08 -5.31
CA GLY A 134 6.33 -4.18 -5.38
C GLY A 134 5.27 -4.11 -4.27
N LYS A 135 4.92 -5.24 -3.65
CA LYS A 135 3.87 -5.27 -2.62
C LYS A 135 4.37 -4.72 -1.28
N LEU A 136 3.71 -3.68 -0.78
CA LEU A 136 3.87 -3.13 0.56
C LEU A 136 2.51 -3.00 1.26
N SER A 137 2.50 -2.53 2.52
CA SER A 137 1.27 -2.09 3.17
C SER A 137 0.91 -0.67 2.70
N TYR A 138 -0.39 -0.34 2.71
CA TYR A 138 -0.85 1.02 2.41
C TYR A 138 -0.21 2.09 3.31
N LEU A 139 0.11 1.74 4.56
CA LEU A 139 0.77 2.66 5.48
C LEU A 139 2.23 2.88 5.09
N ALA A 140 2.96 1.83 4.69
CA ALA A 140 4.33 1.97 4.20
C ALA A 140 4.38 2.81 2.91
N GLU A 141 3.49 2.54 1.95
CA GLU A 141 3.36 3.35 0.72
C GLU A 141 3.14 4.83 1.06
N ARG A 142 2.21 5.11 1.98
CA ARG A 142 1.94 6.48 2.44
C ARG A 142 3.16 7.14 3.09
N ILE A 143 3.89 6.42 3.94
CA ILE A 143 5.11 6.95 4.59
C ILE A 143 6.18 7.27 3.55
N ILE A 144 6.36 6.43 2.53
CA ILE A 144 7.30 6.64 1.42
C ILE A 144 6.98 7.93 0.66
N LEU A 145 5.68 8.20 0.41
CA LEU A 145 5.25 9.39 -0.31
C LEU A 145 5.31 10.67 0.54
N GLU A 146 4.90 10.60 1.81
CA GLU A 146 4.75 11.78 2.66
C GLU A 146 6.04 12.18 3.38
N LYS A 147 6.94 11.24 3.68
CA LYS A 147 8.20 11.43 4.41
C LYS A 147 8.10 12.41 5.60
N GLY A 148 7.11 12.17 6.46
CA GLY A 148 6.88 12.96 7.67
C GLY A 148 8.00 12.83 8.72
N SER A 149 7.78 13.37 9.92
CA SER A 149 8.78 13.30 11.01
C SER A 149 9.16 11.85 11.34
N LEU A 150 10.47 11.59 11.41
CA LEU A 150 11.05 10.28 11.72
C LEU A 150 10.57 9.17 10.75
N TRP A 151 10.33 9.52 9.49
CA TRP A 151 9.78 8.59 8.50
C TRP A 151 10.67 7.37 8.27
N GLU A 152 12.00 7.48 8.41
CA GLU A 152 12.93 6.37 8.24
C GLU A 152 12.62 5.24 9.23
N TYR A 153 12.46 5.59 10.50
CA TYR A 153 12.13 4.64 11.58
C TYR A 153 10.69 4.14 11.49
N ARG A 154 9.75 5.02 11.12
CA ARG A 154 8.33 4.65 10.91
C ARG A 154 8.19 3.67 9.75
N LEU A 155 8.89 3.92 8.65
CA LEU A 155 8.92 3.03 7.49
C LEU A 155 9.52 1.68 7.89
N THR A 156 10.66 1.69 8.60
CA THR A 156 11.30 0.46 9.08
C THR A 156 10.36 -0.37 9.94
N SER A 157 9.71 0.25 10.95
CA SER A 157 8.75 -0.43 11.82
C SER A 157 7.59 -1.04 11.02
N GLU A 158 6.98 -0.27 10.11
CA GLU A 158 5.81 -0.73 9.36
C GLU A 158 6.15 -1.81 8.33
N VAL A 159 7.27 -1.69 7.62
CA VAL A 159 7.72 -2.70 6.64
C VAL A 159 8.09 -3.99 7.36
N LEU A 160 8.82 -3.92 8.48
CA LEU A 160 9.09 -5.11 9.30
C LEU A 160 7.81 -5.76 9.80
N ARG A 161 6.87 -4.99 10.36
CA ARG A 161 5.56 -5.49 10.80
C ARG A 161 4.83 -6.22 9.67
N PHE A 162 4.84 -5.65 8.46
CA PHE A 162 4.16 -6.21 7.30
C PHE A 162 4.84 -7.49 6.79
N GLU A 163 6.15 -7.43 6.52
CA GLU A 163 6.93 -8.53 5.94
C GLU A 163 7.07 -9.72 6.91
N MET A 164 7.14 -9.46 8.22
CA MET A 164 7.29 -10.51 9.24
C MET A 164 5.96 -11.11 9.69
N ALA A 165 4.80 -10.52 9.36
CA ALA A 165 3.50 -11.03 9.80
C ALA A 165 3.21 -12.49 9.35
N PRO A 166 3.50 -12.90 8.09
CA PRO A 166 3.36 -14.30 7.68
C PRO A 166 4.29 -15.24 8.46
N ILE A 167 5.50 -14.79 8.77
CA ILE A 167 6.52 -15.53 9.51
C ILE A 167 6.02 -15.77 10.94
N ALA A 168 5.56 -14.73 11.63
CA ALA A 168 4.98 -14.84 12.98
C ALA A 168 3.77 -15.80 13.03
N ARG A 169 2.88 -15.75 12.04
CA ARG A 169 1.74 -16.69 11.95
C ARG A 169 2.21 -18.13 11.76
N ARG A 170 3.20 -18.34 10.89
CA ARG A 170 3.79 -19.66 10.62
C ARG A 170 4.50 -20.22 11.85
N TRP A 171 5.21 -19.38 12.59
CA TRP A 171 5.80 -19.74 13.88
C TRP A 171 4.75 -20.17 14.90
N GLY A 172 3.69 -19.37 15.06
CA GLY A 172 2.57 -19.72 15.93
C GLY A 172 1.87 -21.02 15.54
N ALA A 173 1.76 -21.31 14.24
CA ALA A 173 1.21 -22.57 13.74
C ALA A 173 2.15 -23.76 14.01
N LEU A 174 3.47 -23.58 13.87
CA LEU A 174 4.47 -24.62 14.15
C LEU A 174 4.47 -25.01 15.63
N LYS A 175 4.46 -24.02 16.54
CA LYS A 175 4.39 -24.25 18.00
C LYS A 175 3.15 -25.05 18.41
N ARG A 176 2.04 -24.88 17.70
CA ARG A 176 0.78 -25.59 17.95
C ARG A 176 0.63 -26.89 17.18
N GLY A 177 1.63 -27.30 16.39
CA GLY A 177 1.57 -28.51 15.58
C GLY A 177 0.48 -28.49 14.50
N LEU A 178 0.14 -27.32 13.94
CA LEU A 178 -0.97 -27.19 12.99
C LEU A 178 -0.62 -27.59 11.54
N TYR A 179 0.63 -27.97 11.26
CA TYR A 179 1.05 -28.48 9.97
C TYR A 179 2.32 -29.32 10.11
N VAL A 180 2.64 -30.06 9.04
CA VAL A 180 3.88 -30.84 8.87
C VAL A 180 4.47 -30.59 7.49
N LYS A 181 5.78 -30.80 7.34
CA LYS A 181 6.45 -30.85 6.03
C LYS A 181 6.79 -32.29 5.64
N PRO A 182 7.07 -32.57 4.35
CA PRO A 182 7.68 -33.83 3.95
C PRO A 182 8.93 -34.12 4.77
N SER A 183 9.00 -35.30 5.36
CA SER A 183 10.10 -35.67 6.25
C SER A 183 11.28 -36.23 5.47
N GLN A 184 12.47 -35.67 5.71
CA GLN A 184 13.73 -36.26 5.26
C GLN A 184 14.20 -37.28 6.30
N ARG A 185 14.75 -38.42 5.84
CA ARG A 185 15.39 -39.41 6.72
C ARG A 185 16.90 -39.20 6.72
N ILE A 186 17.50 -39.11 7.89
CA ILE A 186 18.96 -39.08 8.08
C ILE A 186 19.43 -40.43 8.60
N GLY A 187 20.42 -41.00 7.91
CA GLY A 187 21.06 -42.25 8.31
C GLY A 187 21.84 -42.09 9.61
N LYS A 188 22.18 -43.20 10.28
CA LYS A 188 22.90 -43.11 11.54
C LYS A 188 24.29 -42.48 11.39
N GLU A 189 25.00 -42.84 10.33
CA GLU A 189 26.34 -42.32 10.01
C GLU A 189 26.32 -40.83 9.63
N ASP A 190 25.20 -40.35 9.10
CA ASP A 190 25.04 -38.97 8.63
C ASP A 190 24.53 -38.02 9.73
N PHE A 191 24.10 -38.54 10.89
CA PHE A 191 23.46 -37.72 11.93
C PHE A 191 24.40 -36.62 12.46
N TYR A 192 25.64 -36.96 12.84
CA TYR A 192 26.57 -35.96 13.37
C TYR A 192 27.01 -34.93 12.33
N PRO A 193 27.39 -35.32 11.10
CA PRO A 193 27.61 -34.34 10.02
C PRO A 193 26.41 -33.41 9.81
N TRP A 194 25.19 -33.96 9.84
CA TRP A 194 23.97 -33.20 9.66
C TRP A 194 23.73 -32.19 10.80
N ILE A 195 23.81 -32.61 12.08
CA ILE A 195 23.55 -31.71 13.20
C ILE A 195 24.63 -30.63 13.35
N GLN A 196 25.89 -30.95 13.01
CA GLN A 196 26.98 -29.97 12.93
C GLN A 196 26.72 -28.91 11.86
N ALA A 197 26.21 -29.31 10.69
CA ALA A 197 25.81 -28.36 9.66
C ALA A 197 24.67 -27.45 10.14
N ARG A 198 23.66 -28.00 10.84
CA ARG A 198 22.58 -27.19 11.45
C ARG A 198 23.13 -26.18 12.46
N LEU A 199 24.08 -26.57 13.31
CA LEU A 199 24.73 -25.64 14.26
C LEU A 199 25.49 -24.50 13.58
N HIS A 200 26.20 -24.81 12.50
CA HIS A 200 26.89 -23.78 11.73
C HIS A 200 25.89 -22.79 11.10
N GLU A 201 24.79 -23.31 10.55
CA GLU A 201 23.75 -22.48 9.94
C GLU A 201 23.08 -21.54 10.94
N VAL A 202 22.68 -22.01 12.12
CA VAL A 202 22.05 -21.12 13.13
C VAL A 202 23.02 -20.03 13.59
N ARG A 203 24.32 -20.32 13.70
CA ARG A 203 25.34 -19.31 14.00
C ARG A 203 25.47 -18.27 12.88
N ALA A 204 25.44 -18.71 11.61
CA ALA A 204 25.46 -17.80 10.47
C ALA A 204 24.21 -16.90 10.43
N ILE A 205 23.03 -17.45 10.76
CA ILE A 205 21.78 -16.71 10.88
C ILE A 205 21.88 -15.64 11.97
N VAL A 206 22.42 -15.96 13.16
CA VAL A 206 22.65 -15.00 14.25
C VAL A 206 23.57 -13.86 13.79
N ASN A 207 24.67 -14.19 13.13
CA ASN A 207 25.61 -13.18 12.62
C ASN A 207 24.95 -12.25 11.59
N ALA A 208 24.14 -12.80 10.68
CA ALA A 208 23.39 -12.02 9.69
C ALA A 208 22.37 -11.08 10.36
N CYS A 209 21.64 -11.59 11.36
CA CYS A 209 20.72 -10.79 12.16
C CYS A 209 21.44 -9.62 12.84
N ASN A 210 22.60 -9.89 13.44
CA ASN A 210 23.41 -8.89 14.13
C ASN A 210 23.91 -7.78 13.17
N GLY A 211 24.43 -8.14 12.00
CA GLY A 211 24.89 -7.16 11.01
C GLY A 211 23.75 -6.31 10.46
N LEU A 212 22.59 -6.90 10.20
CA LEU A 212 21.42 -6.15 9.76
C LEU A 212 20.94 -5.14 10.81
N MET A 213 20.89 -5.57 12.08
CA MET A 213 20.39 -4.74 13.17
C MET A 213 21.32 -3.58 13.53
N ASN A 214 22.63 -3.84 13.59
CA ASN A 214 23.58 -2.88 14.12
C ASN A 214 24.27 -2.04 13.04
N ASP A 215 24.34 -2.54 11.80
CA ASP A 215 25.07 -1.87 10.72
C ASP A 215 24.15 -1.43 9.57
N GLU A 216 23.36 -2.35 9.00
CA GLU A 216 22.63 -2.06 7.76
C GLU A 216 21.44 -1.11 7.96
N PHE A 217 20.65 -1.25 9.03
CA PHE A 217 19.59 -0.26 9.30
C PHE A 217 20.16 1.14 9.53
N ALA A 218 21.25 1.27 10.29
CA ALA A 218 21.90 2.55 10.50
C ALA A 218 22.41 3.16 9.19
N ARG A 219 22.95 2.33 8.28
CA ARG A 219 23.34 2.78 6.94
C ARG A 219 22.13 3.25 6.12
N ALA A 220 21.04 2.49 6.13
CA ALA A 220 19.83 2.78 5.38
C ALA A 220 19.11 4.06 5.86
N TRP A 221 19.11 4.31 7.18
CA TRP A 221 18.58 5.53 7.79
C TRP A 221 19.38 6.78 7.46
N GLY A 222 20.62 6.64 7.02
CA GLY A 222 21.50 7.77 6.70
C GLY A 222 22.20 8.35 7.93
N ALA A 223 23.22 9.17 7.67
CA ALA A 223 23.91 9.91 8.72
C ALA A 223 23.01 10.98 9.34
N SER A 224 23.31 11.42 10.56
CA SER A 224 22.53 12.48 11.24
C SER A 224 22.41 13.74 10.37
N GLY A 225 21.16 14.15 10.09
CA GLY A 225 20.85 15.29 9.24
C GLY A 225 20.86 15.02 7.73
N VAL A 226 21.20 13.80 7.30
CA VAL A 226 21.12 13.35 5.91
C VAL A 226 19.94 12.39 5.78
N PRO A 227 18.96 12.67 4.90
CA PRO A 227 17.82 11.77 4.71
C PRO A 227 18.26 10.36 4.32
N GLY A 228 17.61 9.35 4.90
CA GLY A 228 17.80 7.95 4.53
C GLY A 228 17.23 7.62 3.15
N SER A 229 17.51 6.40 2.69
CA SER A 229 17.02 5.85 1.42
C SER A 229 15.82 4.94 1.69
N ASP A 230 14.65 5.28 1.14
CA ASP A 230 13.45 4.44 1.26
C ASP A 230 13.67 3.05 0.66
N ARG A 231 14.36 2.96 -0.49
CA ARG A 231 14.78 1.70 -1.11
C ARG A 231 15.67 0.88 -0.18
N ASP A 232 16.73 1.46 0.37
CA ASP A 232 17.66 0.72 1.22
C ASP A 232 17.00 0.29 2.53
N ILE A 233 16.07 1.09 3.06
CA ILE A 233 15.27 0.74 4.24
C ILE A 233 14.37 -0.47 3.94
N VAL A 234 13.61 -0.43 2.85
CA VAL A 234 12.72 -1.54 2.46
C VAL A 234 13.52 -2.81 2.20
N ASP A 235 14.65 -2.71 1.50
CA ASP A 235 15.51 -3.85 1.20
C ASP A 235 16.14 -4.44 2.48
N SER A 236 16.59 -3.59 3.40
CA SER A 236 17.10 -4.03 4.72
C SER A 236 16.02 -4.73 5.53
N CYS A 237 14.79 -4.23 5.52
CA CYS A 237 13.65 -4.87 6.18
C CYS A 237 13.34 -6.24 5.58
N ARG A 238 13.40 -6.37 4.25
CA ARG A 238 13.19 -7.65 3.55
C ARG A 238 14.29 -8.65 3.80
N LEU A 239 15.54 -8.21 3.85
CA LEU A 239 16.67 -9.05 4.26
C LEU A 239 16.49 -9.54 5.69
N TYR A 240 16.06 -8.67 6.60
CA TYR A 240 15.77 -9.04 7.99
C TYR A 240 14.62 -10.05 8.10
N ALA A 241 13.52 -9.83 7.36
CA ALA A 241 12.44 -10.79 7.25
C ALA A 241 12.92 -12.12 6.63
N GLY A 242 13.82 -12.08 5.65
CA GLY A 242 14.45 -13.27 5.06
C GLY A 242 15.30 -14.06 6.06
N VAL A 243 16.04 -13.37 6.93
CA VAL A 243 16.73 -14.01 8.07
C VAL A 243 15.71 -14.67 9.01
N CYS A 244 14.61 -13.99 9.34
CA CYS A 244 13.53 -14.57 10.15
C CYS A 244 12.86 -15.80 9.51
N GLN A 245 12.73 -15.80 8.18
CA GLN A 245 12.25 -16.96 7.44
C GLN A 245 13.26 -18.11 7.49
N SER A 246 14.56 -17.82 7.46
CA SER A 246 15.63 -18.81 7.61
C SER A 246 15.62 -19.45 9.01
N ILE A 247 15.31 -18.67 10.04
CA ILE A 247 15.14 -19.15 11.42
C ILE A 247 14.00 -20.17 11.50
N ILE A 248 12.82 -19.88 10.92
CA ILE A 248 11.72 -20.84 10.87
C ILE A 248 12.09 -22.07 10.06
N SER A 249 12.71 -21.89 8.89
CA SER A 249 13.10 -23.02 8.04
C SER A 249 14.04 -23.97 8.78
N TRP A 250 15.03 -23.43 9.51
CA TRP A 250 15.93 -24.22 10.34
C TRP A 250 15.20 -25.04 11.40
N GLU A 251 14.24 -24.41 12.10
CA GLU A 251 13.45 -25.09 13.12
C GLU A 251 12.56 -26.20 12.51
N GLU A 252 11.94 -25.92 11.36
CA GLU A 252 11.17 -26.90 10.61
C GLU A 252 12.04 -28.08 10.17
N ASP A 253 13.28 -27.83 9.76
CA ASP A 253 14.22 -28.89 9.35
C ASP A 253 14.60 -29.77 10.55
N ILE A 254 14.86 -29.19 11.72
CA ILE A 254 15.09 -29.98 12.95
C ILE A 254 13.84 -30.82 13.26
N ARG A 255 12.65 -30.21 13.30
CA ARG A 255 11.40 -30.88 13.73
C ARG A 255 10.90 -31.95 12.76
N PHE A 256 11.04 -31.72 11.45
CA PHE A 256 10.47 -32.59 10.43
C PHE A 256 11.49 -33.56 9.83
N THR A 257 12.68 -33.68 10.42
CA THR A 257 13.64 -34.73 10.06
C THR A 257 13.40 -36.00 10.86
N SER A 258 13.43 -37.15 10.20
CA SER A 258 13.39 -38.46 10.83
C SER A 258 14.81 -38.97 11.05
N VAL A 259 15.17 -39.22 12.30
CA VAL A 259 16.47 -39.78 12.70
C VAL A 259 16.29 -41.15 13.35
N HIS A 260 17.37 -41.91 13.47
CA HIS A 260 17.36 -43.16 14.23
C HIS A 260 16.99 -42.91 15.70
N HIS A 261 16.27 -43.85 16.34
CA HIS A 261 15.70 -43.64 17.67
C HIS A 261 16.74 -43.27 18.75
N ILE A 262 17.98 -43.75 18.61
CA ILE A 262 19.12 -43.40 19.49
C ILE A 262 19.44 -41.89 19.51
N PHE A 263 19.14 -41.17 18.42
CA PHE A 263 19.41 -39.75 18.28
C PHE A 263 18.21 -38.86 18.60
N ARG A 264 17.03 -39.45 18.90
CA ARG A 264 15.78 -38.69 19.08
C ARG A 264 15.87 -37.68 20.21
N ASN A 265 16.40 -38.10 21.37
CA ASN A 265 16.54 -37.20 22.52
C ASN A 265 17.46 -36.00 22.21
N LEU A 266 18.54 -36.25 21.46
CA LEU A 266 19.45 -35.20 21.04
C LEU A 266 18.79 -34.25 20.04
N GLN A 267 18.04 -34.77 19.05
CA GLN A 267 17.25 -33.94 18.13
C GLN A 267 16.19 -33.10 18.87
N ASP A 268 15.46 -33.70 19.82
CA ASP A 268 14.44 -33.02 20.60
C ASP A 268 15.03 -31.88 21.43
N HIS A 269 16.27 -32.02 21.92
CA HIS A 269 16.98 -30.96 22.66
C HIS A 269 17.30 -29.72 21.81
N PHE A 270 17.45 -29.91 20.48
CA PHE A 270 17.65 -28.82 19.53
C PHE A 270 16.34 -28.15 19.08
N THR A 271 15.21 -28.78 19.36
CA THR A 271 13.91 -28.22 19.03
C THR A 271 13.63 -27.01 19.93
N GLY A 272 13.29 -25.88 19.31
CA GLY A 272 12.99 -24.62 19.99
C GLY A 272 14.17 -23.65 20.07
N VAL A 273 15.38 -24.09 19.74
CA VAL A 273 16.59 -23.25 19.77
C VAL A 273 16.44 -22.02 18.86
N ALA A 274 16.03 -22.23 17.61
CA ALA A 274 15.80 -21.13 16.67
C ALA A 274 14.54 -20.32 17.03
N GLY A 275 13.58 -20.94 17.71
CA GLY A 275 12.38 -20.28 18.22
C GLY A 275 12.67 -19.07 19.11
N VAL A 276 13.63 -19.18 20.04
CA VAL A 276 14.03 -18.07 20.93
C VAL A 276 14.54 -16.88 20.12
N LEU A 277 15.42 -17.15 19.14
CA LEU A 277 15.96 -16.12 18.25
C LEU A 277 14.87 -15.41 17.46
N LEU A 278 13.88 -16.14 16.94
CA LEU A 278 12.76 -15.54 16.22
C LEU A 278 11.89 -14.66 17.13
N GLU A 279 11.64 -15.10 18.36
CA GLU A 279 10.83 -14.35 19.32
C GLU A 279 11.50 -13.03 19.72
N GLU A 280 12.82 -13.01 19.88
CA GLU A 280 13.57 -11.76 20.06
C GLU A 280 13.52 -10.87 18.81
N ALA A 281 13.74 -11.44 17.62
CA ALA A 281 13.71 -10.69 16.37
C ALA A 281 12.35 -10.02 16.11
N LEU A 282 11.25 -10.67 16.51
CA LEU A 282 9.89 -10.14 16.37
C LEU A 282 9.59 -8.93 17.26
N LYS A 283 10.42 -8.62 18.26
CA LYS A 283 10.24 -7.44 19.14
C LYS A 283 10.65 -6.13 18.46
N VAL A 284 11.50 -6.17 17.44
CA VAL A 284 12.05 -4.99 16.77
C VAL A 284 10.95 -4.03 16.25
N PRO A 285 9.96 -4.47 15.46
CA PRO A 285 8.91 -3.56 14.97
C PRO A 285 8.07 -2.95 16.09
N GLU A 286 7.77 -3.71 17.15
CA GLU A 286 7.01 -3.25 18.32
C GLU A 286 7.78 -2.19 19.10
N PHE A 287 9.06 -2.44 19.40
CA PHE A 287 9.95 -1.47 20.04
C PHE A 287 10.00 -0.15 19.28
N LEU A 288 10.16 -0.19 17.95
CA LEU A 288 10.18 1.02 17.13
C LEU A 288 8.82 1.73 17.20
N SER A 289 7.72 1.00 17.05
CA SER A 289 6.36 1.57 17.10
C SER A 289 6.07 2.25 18.44
N ASP A 290 6.38 1.59 19.54
CA ASP A 290 6.16 2.08 20.90
C ASP A 290 7.02 3.30 21.20
N THR A 291 8.29 3.27 20.78
CA THR A 291 9.20 4.41 20.91
C THR A 291 8.69 5.62 20.13
N LEU A 292 8.28 5.42 18.87
CA LEU A 292 7.81 6.49 17.98
C LEU A 292 6.43 7.05 18.34
N SER A 293 5.74 6.45 19.30
CA SER A 293 4.45 6.89 19.82
C SER A 293 4.57 7.83 21.03
N GLN A 294 5.77 8.00 21.59
CA GLN A 294 6.02 8.88 22.74
C GLN A 294 6.01 10.36 22.31
N GLU A 295 5.32 11.22 23.07
CA GLU A 295 5.37 12.67 22.86
C GLU A 295 6.72 13.26 23.26
N GLY A 296 7.27 14.18 22.45
CA GLY A 296 8.51 14.87 22.79
C GLY A 296 9.76 13.98 22.78
N LEU A 297 9.78 12.95 21.92
CA LEU A 297 10.88 11.99 21.81
C LEU A 297 12.26 12.67 21.70
N THR A 298 13.12 12.45 22.69
CA THR A 298 14.50 12.96 22.75
C THR A 298 15.43 11.94 23.41
N GLY A 299 16.72 11.99 23.07
CA GLY A 299 17.74 11.10 23.66
C GLY A 299 17.92 9.78 22.91
N THR A 300 18.54 8.81 23.59
CA THR A 300 18.87 7.49 23.04
C THR A 300 17.90 6.44 23.60
N HIS A 301 17.28 5.67 22.71
CA HIS A 301 16.43 4.55 23.06
C HIS A 301 17.11 3.25 22.61
N THR A 302 17.22 2.27 23.50
CA THR A 302 17.98 1.05 23.25
C THR A 302 17.09 -0.17 23.40
N LEU A 303 17.07 -1.01 22.36
CA LEU A 303 16.54 -2.37 22.41
C LEU A 303 17.69 -3.35 22.61
N SER A 304 17.63 -4.14 23.67
CA SER A 304 18.57 -5.24 23.89
C SER A 304 17.87 -6.57 23.59
N LEU A 305 18.32 -7.26 22.53
CA LEU A 305 17.85 -8.60 22.21
C LEU A 305 18.81 -9.63 22.81
N THR A 306 18.29 -10.56 23.60
CA THR A 306 19.11 -11.55 24.28
C THR A 306 19.03 -12.88 23.55
N LEU A 307 20.09 -13.21 22.81
CA LEU A 307 20.20 -14.43 22.03
C LEU A 307 21.05 -15.46 22.80
N SER A 308 20.49 -16.02 23.87
CA SER A 308 21.13 -17.04 24.69
C SER A 308 20.32 -18.33 24.74
N LEU A 309 21.02 -19.45 24.79
CA LEU A 309 20.41 -20.75 25.11
C LEU A 309 20.11 -20.83 26.61
N PRO A 310 19.16 -21.67 27.05
CA PRO A 310 18.89 -21.88 28.46
C PRO A 310 20.14 -22.32 29.24
N ASP A 311 20.20 -21.98 30.52
CA ASP A 311 21.29 -22.42 31.40
C ASP A 311 21.41 -23.96 31.40
N GLY A 312 22.64 -24.47 31.30
CA GLY A 312 22.92 -25.90 31.24
C GLY A 312 22.52 -26.59 29.93
N TRP A 313 22.00 -25.86 28.93
CA TRP A 313 21.65 -26.46 27.63
C TRP A 313 22.86 -27.11 26.94
N GLY A 314 24.02 -26.45 26.99
CA GLY A 314 25.27 -26.96 26.40
C GLY A 314 25.73 -28.27 27.04
N ASP A 315 25.79 -28.30 28.37
CA ASP A 315 26.19 -29.47 29.14
C ASP A 315 25.26 -30.67 28.88
N GLU A 316 23.95 -30.41 28.79
CA GLU A 316 22.96 -31.43 28.46
C GLU A 316 23.10 -31.93 27.01
N ALA A 317 23.41 -31.05 26.07
CA ALA A 317 23.67 -31.43 24.67
C ALA A 317 24.90 -32.34 24.56
N GLU A 318 25.98 -32.03 25.29
CA GLU A 318 27.18 -32.86 25.36
C GLU A 318 26.88 -34.23 25.96
N ARG A 319 26.16 -34.29 27.08
CA ARG A 319 25.73 -35.53 27.71
C ARG A 319 24.87 -36.41 26.80
N LEU A 320 23.92 -35.82 26.08
CA LEU A 320 23.07 -36.53 25.12
C LEU A 320 23.88 -37.04 23.91
N MET A 321 24.88 -36.27 23.47
CA MET A 321 25.82 -36.66 22.43
C MET A 321 26.64 -37.89 22.85
N GLU A 322 27.28 -37.87 24.03
CA GLU A 322 28.03 -39.02 24.57
C GLU A 322 27.15 -40.28 24.69
N LYS A 323 25.93 -40.13 25.22
CA LYS A 323 24.98 -41.24 25.32
C LYS A 323 24.65 -41.83 23.94
N SER A 324 24.38 -40.99 22.95
CA SER A 324 24.05 -41.46 21.60
C SER A 324 25.21 -42.18 20.89
N VAL A 325 26.47 -41.82 21.20
CA VAL A 325 27.66 -42.56 20.72
C VAL A 325 27.72 -43.95 21.35
N ALA A 326 27.49 -44.06 22.66
CA ALA A 326 27.48 -45.35 23.36
C ALA A 326 26.35 -46.27 22.83
N ASP A 327 25.15 -45.71 22.66
CA ASP A 327 24.00 -46.44 22.11
C ASP A 327 24.25 -46.88 20.66
N PHE A 328 24.92 -46.06 19.84
CA PHE A 328 25.32 -46.43 18.48
C PHE A 328 26.31 -47.60 18.44
N ALA A 329 27.30 -47.61 19.34
CA ALA A 329 28.27 -48.69 19.44
C ALA A 329 27.61 -50.02 19.85
N ALA A 330 26.71 -49.99 20.84
CA ALA A 330 25.99 -51.17 21.31
C ALA A 330 25.08 -51.78 20.21
N ASP A 331 24.50 -50.93 19.36
CA ASP A 331 23.62 -51.33 18.25
C ASP A 331 24.37 -51.86 17.01
N LEU A 332 25.71 -51.76 16.98
CA LEU A 332 26.57 -52.41 15.97
C LEU A 332 27.04 -53.81 16.42
N GLU A 333 27.01 -54.08 17.73
CA GLU A 333 27.45 -55.34 18.32
C GLU A 333 26.33 -56.39 18.45
N GLY A 334 25.06 -55.99 18.29
CA GLY A 334 23.86 -56.84 18.33
C GLY A 334 23.25 -57.14 16.96
#